data_AF-A0AA50Q864-F1
#
_entry.id   AF-A0AA50Q864-F1
#
_cell.length_a   1.000
_cell.length_b   1.000
_cell.length_c   1.000
_cell.angle_alpha   90.00
_cell.angle_beta   90.00
_cell.angle_gamma   90.00
#
_symmetry.space_group_name_H-M   'P 1'
#
loop_
_entity.id
_entity.type
_entity.pdbx_description
1 polymer ?
#
loop_
_entity_poly.entity_id
_entity_poly.type
_entity_poly.pdbx_seq_one_letter_code
_entity_poly.pdbx_strand_id
1 'polypeptide(L)'
;MRNLILVLFILIAGCAPNTATFMSPKGLGGDVIINGCAQIPSTFRYEMEGASFKVNLGNNSVYLVVEVVDGSSVEWQNNEISVQVNNEKFTEKAKDLIQSDRVREPCGGFTSTFNCKSYRSYHLNIEFESLIGASKVKILPPIPMVNKVPFKVSEIEYKKVTKTLMQAINC
;
A
#
# COMPACT_ATOMS: atom_id res chain seq x y z
N MET A 1 17.07 30.62 -35.98
CA MET A 1 17.62 29.62 -35.04
C MET A 1 17.81 30.24 -33.65
N ARG A 2 16.73 30.60 -32.94
CA ARG A 2 16.83 31.22 -31.60
C ARG A 2 15.75 30.76 -30.61
N ASN A 3 14.72 30.05 -31.11
CA ASN A 3 13.61 29.53 -30.29
C ASN A 3 13.72 28.02 -29.98
N LEU A 4 14.78 27.35 -30.42
CA LEU A 4 14.95 25.90 -30.19
C LEU A 4 15.65 25.58 -28.86
N ILE A 5 16.31 26.56 -28.23
CA ILE A 5 17.10 26.36 -27.00
C ILE A 5 16.22 26.45 -25.74
N LEU A 6 15.06 27.12 -25.80
CA LEU A 6 14.17 27.26 -24.64
C LEU A 6 13.37 25.99 -24.33
N VAL A 7 13.22 25.07 -25.30
CA VAL A 7 12.44 23.83 -25.14
C VAL A 7 13.25 22.71 -24.50
N LEU A 8 14.59 22.81 -24.47
CA LEU A 8 15.45 21.77 -23.90
C LEU A 8 15.58 21.83 -22.37
N PHE A 9 15.31 22.97 -21.73
CA PHE A 9 15.47 23.13 -20.28
C PHE A 9 14.24 22.74 -19.45
N ILE A 10 13.06 22.64 -20.07
CA ILE A 10 11.80 22.31 -19.36
C ILE A 10 11.59 20.79 -19.21
N LEU A 11 12.34 19.98 -19.95
CA LEU A 11 12.23 18.51 -19.91
C LEU A 11 13.17 17.81 -18.93
N ILE A 12 13.95 18.57 -18.16
CA ILE A 12 14.62 18.03 -16.96
C ILE A 12 13.59 18.01 -15.83
N ALA A 13 12.57 17.17 -15.96
CA ALA A 13 11.85 16.64 -14.81
C ALA A 13 12.86 15.75 -14.04
N GLY A 14 13.84 16.40 -13.41
CA GLY A 14 14.95 15.74 -12.76
C GLY A 14 14.41 14.96 -11.59
N CYS A 15 14.74 13.67 -11.50
CA CYS A 15 14.66 13.01 -10.21
C CYS A 15 15.83 13.51 -9.37
N ALA A 16 15.58 14.06 -8.19
CA ALA A 16 16.64 14.40 -7.25
C ALA A 16 16.88 13.20 -6.33
N PRO A 17 18.14 12.73 -6.17
CA PRO A 17 18.42 11.70 -5.18
C PRO A 17 18.17 12.25 -3.78
N ASN A 18 17.34 11.56 -3.00
CA ASN A 18 17.06 11.88 -1.61
C ASN A 18 17.30 10.63 -0.75
N THR A 19 18.09 10.76 0.31
CA THR A 19 18.30 9.65 1.24
C THR A 19 17.20 9.63 2.29
N ALA A 20 16.42 8.55 2.31
CA ALA A 20 15.35 8.35 3.27
C ALA A 20 15.61 7.11 4.13
N THR A 21 15.25 7.21 5.42
CA THR A 21 15.20 6.06 6.32
C THR A 21 13.75 5.65 6.52
N PHE A 22 13.41 4.40 6.20
CA PHE A 22 12.04 3.90 6.25
C PHE A 22 11.98 2.39 6.55
N MET A 23 10.78 1.90 6.84
CA MET A 23 10.49 0.48 7.04
C MET A 23 10.27 -0.19 5.68
N SER A 24 11.23 -1.00 5.24
CA SER A 24 11.15 -1.76 3.99
C SER A 24 10.52 -3.13 4.26
N PRO A 25 9.39 -3.48 3.63
CA PRO A 25 8.78 -4.79 3.77
C PRO A 25 9.47 -5.85 2.91
N LYS A 26 9.34 -7.11 3.32
CA LYS A 26 9.63 -8.32 2.56
C LYS A 26 8.72 -9.44 3.05
N GLY A 27 8.19 -10.24 2.14
CA GLY A 27 7.30 -11.36 2.46
C GLY A 27 7.14 -12.29 1.27
N LEU A 28 6.35 -13.34 1.42
CA LEU A 28 5.98 -14.25 0.32
C LEU A 28 4.58 -13.92 -0.22
N GLY A 29 4.30 -14.28 -1.46
CA GLY A 29 2.96 -14.17 -2.04
C GLY A 29 2.47 -12.75 -2.36
N GLY A 30 3.35 -11.75 -2.29
CA GLY A 30 3.05 -10.37 -2.65
C GLY A 30 4.32 -9.60 -3.03
N ASP A 31 4.13 -8.34 -3.41
CA ASP A 31 5.19 -7.46 -3.92
C ASP A 31 5.31 -6.18 -3.09
N VAL A 32 6.52 -5.61 -3.07
CA VAL A 32 6.76 -4.29 -2.49
C VAL A 32 6.41 -3.22 -3.52
N ILE A 33 5.51 -2.31 -3.18
CA ILE A 33 5.09 -1.21 -4.05
C ILE A 33 5.32 0.16 -3.40
N ILE A 34 5.39 1.16 -4.26
CA ILE A 34 5.21 2.56 -3.89
C ILE A 34 3.71 2.84 -3.94
N ASN A 35 3.15 3.34 -2.83
CA ASN A 35 1.75 3.72 -2.76
C ASN A 35 1.66 5.24 -2.56
N GLY A 36 1.10 5.95 -3.54
CA GLY A 36 1.06 7.41 -3.56
C GLY A 36 2.38 8.06 -4.02
N CYS A 37 2.52 9.36 -3.72
CA CYS A 37 3.61 10.20 -4.23
C CYS A 37 4.94 10.05 -3.47
N ALA A 38 4.94 9.42 -2.30
CA ALA A 38 6.08 9.46 -1.38
C ALA A 38 7.34 8.71 -1.90
N GLN A 39 7.27 7.99 -3.03
CA GLN A 39 8.35 7.17 -3.62
C GLN A 39 9.07 6.19 -2.68
N ILE A 40 8.59 6.07 -1.45
CA ILE A 40 9.06 5.16 -0.43
C ILE A 40 8.32 3.83 -0.63
N PRO A 41 9.03 2.74 -0.97
CA PRO A 41 8.46 1.42 -1.13
C PRO A 41 8.22 0.76 0.24
N SER A 42 7.24 1.29 0.98
CA SER A 42 6.87 0.86 2.34
C SER A 42 5.60 0.02 2.38
N THR A 43 4.95 -0.21 1.24
CA THR A 43 3.69 -0.95 1.18
C THR A 43 3.93 -2.34 0.60
N PHE A 44 3.45 -3.36 1.29
CA PHE A 44 3.42 -4.73 0.77
C PHE A 44 2.02 -5.00 0.19
N ARG A 45 1.96 -5.46 -1.06
CA ARG A 45 0.71 -5.68 -1.79
C ARG A 45 0.58 -7.15 -2.18
N TYR A 46 -0.54 -7.75 -1.79
CA TYR A 46 -1.06 -9.00 -2.34
C TYR A 46 -2.01 -8.68 -3.49
N GLU A 47 -2.00 -9.49 -4.55
CA GLU A 47 -2.91 -9.32 -5.68
C GLU A 47 -3.62 -10.63 -6.02
N MET A 48 -4.86 -10.50 -6.45
CA MET A 48 -5.65 -11.54 -7.09
C MET A 48 -6.48 -10.90 -8.21
N GLU A 49 -7.17 -11.70 -9.02
CA GLU A 49 -7.93 -11.15 -10.13
C GLU A 49 -8.98 -10.13 -9.65
N GLY A 50 -8.86 -8.88 -10.12
CA GLY A 50 -9.79 -7.81 -9.80
C GLY A 50 -9.68 -7.24 -8.37
N ALA A 51 -8.66 -7.62 -7.59
CA ALA A 51 -8.48 -7.08 -6.25
C ALA A 51 -7.01 -6.97 -5.82
N SER A 52 -6.72 -5.99 -4.97
CA SER A 52 -5.43 -5.86 -4.30
C SER A 52 -5.63 -5.63 -2.80
N PHE A 53 -4.79 -6.26 -1.98
CA PHE A 53 -4.74 -6.06 -0.54
C PHE A 53 -3.37 -5.51 -0.17
N LYS A 54 -3.35 -4.30 0.40
CA LYS A 54 -2.15 -3.54 0.74
C LYS A 54 -2.02 -3.45 2.24
N VAL A 55 -0.83 -3.75 2.74
CA VAL A 55 -0.44 -3.57 4.13
C VAL A 55 0.67 -2.52 4.16
N ASN A 56 0.47 -1.46 4.92
CA ASN A 56 1.46 -0.41 5.13
C ASN A 56 1.71 -0.23 6.63
N LEU A 57 2.98 -0.16 7.00
CA LEU A 57 3.40 0.09 8.37
C LEU A 57 3.69 1.59 8.56
N GLY A 58 2.86 2.25 9.37
CA GLY A 58 3.09 3.61 9.85
C GLY A 58 3.98 3.67 11.10
N ASN A 59 4.08 4.85 11.70
CA ASN A 59 4.90 5.08 12.90
C ASN A 59 4.34 4.41 14.16
N ASN A 60 3.01 4.34 14.28
CA ASN A 60 2.30 3.81 15.44
C ASN A 60 1.09 2.95 15.04
N SER A 61 0.95 2.59 13.77
CA SER A 61 -0.22 1.88 13.29
C SER A 61 0.05 1.06 12.03
N VAL A 62 -0.81 0.08 11.78
CA VAL A 62 -0.85 -0.70 10.54
C VAL A 62 -2.06 -0.27 9.73
N TYR A 63 -1.80 0.20 8.51
CA TYR A 63 -2.82 0.59 7.54
C TYR A 63 -3.09 -0.58 6.60
N LEU A 64 -4.34 -1.01 6.57
CA LEU A 64 -4.85 -2.06 5.70
C LEU A 64 -5.74 -1.42 4.63
N VAL A 65 -5.49 -1.73 3.36
CA VAL A 65 -6.32 -1.25 2.25
C VAL A 65 -6.66 -2.40 1.32
N VAL A 66 -7.95 -2.62 1.06
CA VAL A 66 -8.43 -3.55 0.04
C VAL A 66 -9.01 -2.72 -1.11
N GLU A 67 -8.47 -2.86 -2.31
CA GLU A 67 -9.04 -2.27 -3.54
C GLU A 67 -9.67 -3.40 -4.36
N VAL A 68 -10.93 -3.26 -4.76
CA VAL A 68 -11.68 -4.29 -5.51
C VAL A 68 -12.44 -3.65 -6.67
N VAL A 69 -12.81 -4.44 -7.67
CA VAL A 69 -13.78 -3.99 -8.69
C VAL A 69 -15.09 -3.57 -8.03
N ASP A 70 -15.63 -2.42 -8.43
CA ASP A 70 -16.87 -1.89 -7.88
C ASP A 70 -18.02 -2.91 -7.99
N GLY A 71 -18.84 -3.00 -6.93
CA GLY A 71 -19.87 -4.04 -6.77
C GLY A 71 -19.40 -5.38 -6.17
N SER A 72 -18.09 -5.57 -5.93
CA SER A 72 -17.60 -6.76 -5.21
C SER A 72 -17.88 -6.68 -3.70
N SER A 73 -18.16 -7.83 -3.06
CA SER A 73 -18.26 -7.92 -1.60
C SER A 73 -16.88 -8.13 -0.96
N VAL A 74 -16.66 -7.51 0.19
CA VAL A 74 -15.41 -7.63 0.97
C VAL A 74 -15.73 -8.01 2.40
N GLU A 75 -15.16 -9.12 2.87
CA GLU A 75 -15.39 -9.68 4.20
C GLU A 75 -14.07 -10.21 4.78
N TRP A 76 -14.01 -10.47 6.09
CA TRP A 76 -12.86 -11.14 6.70
C TRP A 76 -13.07 -12.67 6.71
N GLN A 77 -12.14 -13.45 6.17
CA GLN A 77 -12.06 -14.89 6.49
C GLN A 77 -11.51 -15.08 7.91
N ASN A 78 -10.46 -14.33 8.20
CA ASN A 78 -9.83 -14.23 9.51
C ASN A 78 -9.55 -12.75 9.75
N ASN A 79 -10.11 -12.18 10.81
CA ASN A 79 -9.93 -10.78 11.16
C ASN A 79 -8.83 -10.57 12.20
N GLU A 80 -8.02 -11.58 12.52
CA GLU A 80 -6.91 -11.42 13.46
C GLU A 80 -5.68 -10.83 12.77
N ILE A 81 -5.09 -9.81 13.38
CA ILE A 81 -3.77 -9.29 13.04
C ILE A 81 -2.80 -9.63 14.16
N SER A 82 -1.59 -10.08 13.80
CA SER A 82 -0.49 -10.26 14.76
C SER A 82 0.70 -9.42 14.36
N VAL A 83 1.21 -8.64 15.31
CA VAL A 83 2.38 -7.77 15.15
C VAL A 83 3.44 -8.19 16.16
N GLN A 84 4.63 -8.53 15.69
CA GLN A 84 5.78 -8.81 16.54
C GLN A 84 6.79 -7.67 16.45
N VAL A 85 7.08 -7.04 17.59
CA VAL A 85 8.07 -5.95 17.71
C VAL A 85 9.11 -6.36 18.74
N ASN A 86 10.39 -6.32 18.38
CA ASN A 86 11.50 -6.61 19.31
C ASN A 86 11.32 -7.90 20.14
N ASN A 87 10.73 -8.94 19.54
CA ASN A 87 10.35 -10.25 20.10
C ASN A 87 9.07 -10.31 20.96
N GLU A 88 8.40 -9.20 21.22
CA GLU A 88 7.07 -9.20 21.84
C GLU A 88 5.99 -9.30 20.77
N LYS A 89 5.00 -10.17 20.98
CA LYS A 89 3.89 -10.39 20.04
C LYS A 89 2.60 -9.78 20.58
N PHE A 90 1.98 -8.93 19.78
CA PHE A 90 0.69 -8.31 20.01
C PHE A 90 -0.31 -8.86 18.99
N THR A 91 -1.51 -9.19 19.45
CA THR A 91 -2.55 -9.74 18.58
C THR A 91 -3.86 -9.00 18.84
N GLU A 92 -4.50 -8.54 17.77
CA GLU A 92 -5.77 -7.81 17.83
C GLU A 92 -6.75 -8.31 16.78
N LYS A 93 -8.04 -8.03 17.00
CA LYS A 93 -9.08 -8.24 15.98
C LYS A 93 -9.28 -6.97 15.17
N ALA A 94 -9.06 -7.06 13.87
CA ALA A 94 -9.44 -6.06 12.90
C ALA A 94 -10.96 -5.82 12.95
N LYS A 95 -11.32 -4.54 13.06
CA LYS A 95 -12.70 -4.08 12.93
C LYS A 95 -13.18 -4.19 11.48
N ASP A 96 -14.42 -3.82 11.25
CA ASP A 96 -14.96 -3.74 9.89
C ASP A 96 -14.19 -2.71 9.06
N LEU A 97 -14.00 -3.04 7.78
CA LEU A 97 -13.32 -2.15 6.85
C LEU A 97 -14.23 -0.96 6.51
N ILE A 98 -13.65 0.25 6.48
CA ILE A 98 -14.36 1.47 6.11
C ILE A 98 -14.30 1.62 4.59
N GLN A 99 -15.46 1.61 3.95
CA GLN A 99 -15.58 1.84 2.51
C GLN A 99 -15.31 3.31 2.17
N SER A 100 -14.47 3.56 1.17
CA SER A 100 -14.29 4.88 0.58
C SER A 100 -15.49 5.26 -0.28
N ASP A 101 -15.95 6.50 -0.15
CA ASP A 101 -16.99 7.09 -1.02
C ASP A 101 -16.50 7.27 -2.46
N ARG A 102 -15.19 7.50 -2.63
CA ARG A 102 -14.58 7.70 -3.94
C ARG A 102 -14.39 6.36 -4.65
N VAL A 103 -14.91 6.29 -5.88
CA VAL A 103 -14.64 5.23 -6.84
C VAL A 103 -13.49 5.68 -7.74
N ARG A 104 -12.46 4.84 -7.87
CA ARG A 104 -11.35 5.08 -8.78
C ARG A 104 -11.74 4.57 -10.16
N GLU A 105 -11.69 5.48 -11.13
CA GLU A 105 -11.96 5.21 -12.53
C GLU A 105 -10.67 5.41 -13.34
N PRO A 106 -9.92 4.34 -13.65
CA PRO A 106 -8.65 4.46 -14.37
C PRO A 106 -8.77 5.17 -15.71
N CYS A 107 -9.95 5.15 -16.31
CA CYS A 107 -10.25 5.76 -17.61
C CYS A 107 -11.04 7.09 -17.47
N GLY A 108 -11.02 7.72 -16.29
CA GLY A 108 -11.42 9.11 -16.09
C GLY A 108 -12.85 9.44 -16.52
N GLY A 109 -13.84 8.69 -16.03
CA GLY A 109 -15.27 8.89 -16.35
C GLY A 109 -15.73 8.28 -17.68
N PHE A 110 -14.82 7.79 -18.53
CA PHE A 110 -15.15 7.04 -19.75
C PHE A 110 -15.08 5.52 -19.55
N THR A 111 -15.23 5.08 -18.31
CA THR A 111 -15.04 3.70 -17.88
C THR A 111 -15.91 2.72 -18.67
N SER A 112 -17.17 3.08 -18.93
CA SER A 112 -18.12 2.30 -19.73
C SER A 112 -17.76 2.26 -21.23
N THR A 113 -17.14 3.31 -21.76
CA THR A 113 -16.78 3.43 -23.18
C THR A 113 -15.53 2.64 -23.54
N PHE A 114 -14.56 2.56 -22.62
CA PHE A 114 -13.28 1.89 -22.85
C PHE A 114 -13.20 0.49 -22.20
N ASN A 115 -14.32 -0.04 -21.73
CA ASN A 115 -14.40 -1.33 -21.03
C ASN A 115 -13.39 -1.43 -19.86
N CYS A 116 -13.16 -0.30 -19.19
CA CYS A 116 -12.29 -0.24 -18.02
C CYS A 116 -13.08 -0.68 -16.78
N LYS A 117 -12.39 -1.25 -15.79
CA LYS A 117 -13.02 -1.58 -14.51
C LYS A 117 -12.96 -0.36 -13.58
N SER A 118 -14.04 -0.05 -12.90
CA SER A 118 -14.07 0.86 -11.74
C SER A 118 -13.63 0.12 -10.50
N TYR A 119 -12.95 0.81 -9.58
CA TYR A 119 -12.45 0.22 -8.35
C TYR A 119 -12.94 0.98 -7.13
N ARG A 120 -13.28 0.25 -6.07
CA ARG A 120 -13.62 0.79 -4.76
C ARG A 120 -12.56 0.37 -3.76
N SER A 121 -12.22 1.28 -2.85
CA SER A 121 -11.25 1.02 -1.79
C SER A 121 -11.94 0.91 -0.43
N TYR A 122 -11.44 0.00 0.38
CA TYR A 122 -11.82 -0.21 1.77
C TYR A 122 -10.57 -0.07 2.61
N HIS A 123 -10.65 0.57 3.77
CA HIS A 123 -9.48 0.84 4.60
C HIS A 123 -9.76 0.63 6.09
N LEU A 124 -8.71 0.25 6.81
CA LEU A 124 -8.71 0.15 8.27
C LEU A 124 -7.34 0.56 8.79
N ASN A 125 -7.33 1.32 9.88
CA ASN A 125 -6.13 1.65 10.63
C ASN A 125 -6.20 0.95 11.99
N ILE A 126 -5.15 0.23 12.37
CA ILE A 126 -5.04 -0.48 13.65
C ILE A 126 -3.82 0.06 14.38
N GLU A 127 -4.02 0.65 15.56
CA GLU A 127 -2.98 1.31 16.33
C GLU A 127 -2.21 0.29 17.18
N PHE A 128 -0.89 0.43 17.20
CA PHE A 128 0.03 -0.36 18.03
C PHE A 128 1.10 0.59 18.58
N GLU A 129 0.98 1.00 19.84
CA GLU A 129 1.93 1.91 20.49
C GLU A 129 3.37 1.37 20.48
N SER A 130 3.52 0.03 20.54
CA SER A 130 4.80 -0.67 20.55
C SER A 130 5.62 -0.50 19.25
N LEU A 131 5.03 0.03 18.17
CA LEU A 131 5.73 0.28 16.91
C LEU A 131 6.69 1.48 16.96
N ILE A 132 6.50 2.40 17.91
CA ILE A 132 7.30 3.62 17.98
C ILE A 132 8.76 3.26 18.24
N GLY A 133 9.65 3.68 17.32
CA GLY A 133 11.08 3.42 17.43
C GLY A 133 11.51 1.99 17.06
N ALA A 134 10.59 1.13 16.58
CA ALA A 134 10.93 -0.22 16.15
C ALA A 134 11.98 -0.23 15.02
N SER A 135 12.94 -1.16 15.11
CA SER A 135 13.95 -1.39 14.07
C SER A 135 13.56 -2.54 13.13
N LYS A 136 12.76 -3.48 13.65
CA LYS A 136 12.21 -4.62 12.94
C LYS A 136 10.81 -4.92 13.47
N VAL A 137 9.90 -5.17 12.56
CA VAL A 137 8.51 -5.53 12.85
C VAL A 137 8.12 -6.69 11.95
N LYS A 138 7.46 -7.70 12.49
CA LYS A 138 6.81 -8.74 11.68
C LYS A 138 5.32 -8.60 11.79
N ILE A 139 4.62 -8.63 10.67
CA ILE A 139 3.16 -8.52 10.62
C ILE A 139 2.62 -9.77 9.94
N LEU A 140 1.78 -10.52 10.64
CA LEU A 140 0.86 -11.45 10.02
C LEU A 140 -0.49 -10.71 9.87
N PRO A 141 -0.85 -10.26 8.66
CA PRO A 141 -2.07 -9.50 8.45
C PRO A 141 -3.32 -10.40 8.55
N PRO A 142 -4.50 -9.80 8.74
CA PRO A 142 -5.76 -10.53 8.60
C PRO A 142 -5.94 -11.01 7.15
N ILE A 143 -6.89 -11.91 6.95
CA ILE A 143 -7.18 -12.54 5.66
C ILE A 143 -8.51 -11.98 5.12
N PRO A 144 -8.48 -11.00 4.22
CA PRO A 144 -9.70 -10.54 3.55
C PRO A 144 -10.13 -11.57 2.49
N MET A 145 -11.43 -11.59 2.23
CA MET A 145 -12.07 -12.28 1.12
C MET A 145 -12.75 -11.27 0.22
N VAL A 146 -12.65 -11.50 -1.09
CA VAL A 146 -13.41 -10.75 -2.10
C VAL A 146 -14.28 -11.75 -2.83
N ASN A 147 -15.59 -11.51 -2.83
CA ASN A 147 -16.57 -12.44 -3.42
C ASN A 147 -16.36 -13.89 -2.94
N LYS A 148 -16.12 -14.06 -1.63
CA LYS A 148 -15.83 -15.35 -0.94
C LYS A 148 -14.52 -16.04 -1.32
N VAL A 149 -13.64 -15.38 -2.07
CA VAL A 149 -12.31 -15.89 -2.39
C VAL A 149 -11.27 -15.20 -1.49
N PRO A 150 -10.54 -15.94 -0.64
CA PRO A 150 -9.57 -15.36 0.27
C PRO A 150 -8.26 -15.00 -0.42
N PHE A 151 -7.64 -13.93 0.05
CA PHE A 151 -6.25 -13.62 -0.29
C PHE A 151 -5.29 -14.65 0.32
N LYS A 152 -4.25 -15.02 -0.43
CA LYS A 152 -3.14 -15.82 0.07
C LYS A 152 -2.10 -14.92 0.74
N VAL A 153 -2.35 -14.57 1.99
CA VAL A 153 -1.45 -13.70 2.77
C VAL A 153 -0.33 -14.49 3.45
N SER A 154 0.78 -13.83 3.76
CA SER A 154 1.88 -14.40 4.54
C SER A 154 2.43 -13.40 5.57
N GLU A 155 3.38 -13.83 6.40
CA GLU A 155 4.10 -12.91 7.28
C GLU A 155 4.94 -11.92 6.45
N ILE A 156 4.86 -10.64 6.84
CA ILE A 156 5.63 -9.55 6.25
C ILE A 156 6.65 -9.10 7.28
N GLU A 157 7.93 -9.19 6.95
CA GLU A 157 9.01 -8.58 7.72
C GLU A 157 9.27 -7.16 7.23
N TYR A 158 9.11 -6.19 8.13
CA TYR A 158 9.53 -4.81 7.95
C TYR A 158 10.86 -4.60 8.66
N LYS A 159 11.85 -4.12 7.91
CA LYS A 159 13.16 -3.76 8.46
C LYS A 159 13.46 -2.30 8.17
N LYS A 160 13.96 -1.58 9.18
CA LYS A 160 14.43 -0.21 9.01
C LYS A 160 15.66 -0.20 8.11
N VAL A 161 15.59 0.54 7.01
CA VAL A 161 16.69 0.69 6.04
C VAL A 161 16.88 2.15 5.69
N THR A 162 18.10 2.51 5.31
CA THR A 162 18.42 3.82 4.73
C THR A 162 18.80 3.60 3.28
N LYS A 163 18.07 4.22 2.35
CA LYS A 163 18.32 4.10 0.90
C LYS A 163 18.21 5.46 0.22
N THR A 164 18.96 5.63 -0.86
CA THR A 164 18.79 6.75 -1.78
C THR A 164 17.63 6.45 -2.73
N LEU A 165 16.58 7.25 -2.65
CA LEU A 165 15.40 7.20 -3.50
C LEU A 165 15.50 8.30 -4.56
N MET A 166 14.98 8.04 -5.74
CA MET A 166 14.88 9.03 -6.81
C MET A 166 13.58 9.78 -6.63
N GLN A 167 13.64 11.03 -6.13
CA GLN A 167 12.45 11.81 -5.87
C GLN A 167 12.01 12.59 -7.11
N ALA A 168 10.77 12.40 -7.58
CA ALA A 168 10.20 13.24 -8.65
C ALA A 168 9.92 14.63 -8.07
N ILE A 169 10.42 15.69 -8.72
CA ILE A 169 10.33 17.07 -8.22
C ILE A 169 8.87 17.60 -8.22
N ASN A 170 7.97 17.00 -9.02
CA ASN A 170 6.60 17.49 -9.24
C ASN A 170 5.53 16.45 -8.91
N CYS A 171 5.55 15.90 -7.69
CA CYS A 171 4.46 15.06 -7.20
C CYS A 171 3.26 15.88 -6.71
#